data_AF-A0A431TUY7-F1
#
_entry.id   AF-A0A431TUY7-F1
#
_cell.length_a   1.000
_cell.length_b   1.000
_cell.length_c   1.000
_cell.angle_alpha   90.00
_cell.angle_beta   90.00
_cell.angle_gamma   90.00
#
_symmetry.space_group_name_H-M   'P 1'
#
loop_
_entity.id
_entity.type
_entity.pdbx_description
1 polymer ?
#
loop_
_entity_poly.entity_id
_entity_poly.type
_entity_poly.pdbx_seq_one_letter_code
_entity_poly.pdbx_strand_id
1 'polypeptide(L)'
;MNTPLFPDYLLWVWFGLTALSVAYVAWDLFTSTPEMKVMKYGWVLVTLYTGPVGLLIYWFSCREPAPGTHEQFVAPMWKQAVGSTIHCAAGDATGIIVAAAITGYFRLRMGVDIWVEYLAGFVFGLFIFQALFMKDMMRMSYGQALRESFLPEWMSMNAMMAGMLPTMVILMSRDMRAMEATSPWFWAVMSAATLVGVVVSYPVNYWLVKNQLKHGMGTERALGKGGASREEVSPAAPAGHPMAGMHHAAPAVPAASLHAGHTMAASAHDMPGMAMGGGRHVSSGRKAVVTVLTLLMLAVGYWLATRYGDLSMRPGEPMMDMPGMSMPGHQM
;
A
#
# COMPACT_ATOMS: atom_id res chain seq x y z
N MET A 1 10.66 -10.14 36.00
CA MET A 1 9.33 -9.55 36.29
C MET A 1 8.91 -8.82 35.03
N ASN A 2 7.93 -9.35 34.29
CA ASN A 2 7.52 -8.82 32.99
C ASN A 2 6.48 -7.71 33.19
N THR A 3 6.94 -6.51 33.54
CA THR A 3 6.10 -5.32 33.38
C THR A 3 5.90 -5.12 31.88
N PRO A 4 4.65 -5.05 31.38
CA PRO A 4 4.41 -4.78 29.97
C PRO A 4 5.05 -3.43 29.59
N LEU A 5 5.64 -3.35 28.39
CA LEU A 5 6.26 -2.11 27.88
C LEU A 5 5.31 -0.91 27.90
N PHE A 6 4.00 -1.18 27.78
CA PHE A 6 2.92 -0.22 27.85
C PHE A 6 1.80 -0.73 28.75
N PRO A 7 1.01 0.15 29.38
CA PRO A 7 -0.20 -0.28 30.08
C PRO A 7 -1.20 -0.97 29.14
N ASP A 8 -1.82 -2.06 29.59
CA ASP A 8 -2.80 -2.85 28.82
C ASP A 8 -3.97 -1.99 28.29
N TYR A 9 -4.36 -0.92 28.99
CA TYR A 9 -5.44 -0.06 28.52
C TYR A 9 -5.09 0.70 27.24
N LEU A 10 -3.82 1.06 27.01
CA LEU A 10 -3.40 1.74 25.78
C LEU A 10 -3.56 0.83 24.56
N LEU A 11 -3.31 -0.47 24.74
CA LEU A 11 -3.48 -1.50 23.72
C LEU A 11 -4.95 -1.58 23.28
N TRP A 12 -5.87 -1.67 24.24
CA TRP A 12 -7.30 -1.73 23.94
C TRP A 12 -7.85 -0.43 23.36
N VAL A 13 -7.34 0.73 23.79
CA VAL A 13 -7.68 2.01 23.15
C VAL A 13 -7.19 2.03 21.69
N TRP A 14 -5.97 1.59 21.42
CA TRP A 14 -5.44 1.49 20.05
C TRP A 14 -6.30 0.57 19.18
N PHE A 15 -6.71 -0.59 19.67
CA PHE A 15 -7.59 -1.50 18.93
C PHE A 15 -9.00 -0.95 18.73
N GLY A 16 -9.57 -0.29 19.73
CA GLY A 16 -10.85 0.41 19.58
C GLY A 16 -10.78 1.48 18.49
N LEU A 17 -9.75 2.32 18.51
CA LEU A 17 -9.52 3.34 17.48
C LEU A 17 -9.26 2.72 16.11
N THR A 18 -8.54 1.59 16.05
CA THR A 18 -8.29 0.85 14.81
C THR A 18 -9.59 0.33 14.22
N ALA A 19 -10.47 -0.29 15.03
CA ALA A 19 -11.76 -0.78 14.57
C ALA A 19 -12.64 0.34 14.01
N LEU A 20 -12.72 1.48 14.71
CA LEU A 20 -13.45 2.66 14.23
C LEU A 20 -12.84 3.23 12.94
N SER A 21 -11.51 3.27 12.85
CA SER A 21 -10.79 3.75 11.67
C SER A 21 -11.06 2.87 10.46
N VAL A 22 -10.98 1.55 10.61
CA VAL A 22 -11.28 0.58 9.56
C VAL A 22 -12.74 0.70 9.12
N ALA A 23 -13.68 0.79 10.06
CA ALA A 23 -15.10 0.94 9.75
C ALA A 23 -15.36 2.21 8.94
N TYR A 24 -14.76 3.34 9.33
CA TYR A 24 -14.90 4.60 8.59
C TYR A 24 -14.28 4.52 7.19
N VAL A 25 -13.03 4.05 7.07
CA VAL A 25 -12.33 3.94 5.79
C VAL A 25 -13.07 3.00 4.85
N ALA A 26 -13.52 1.85 5.34
CA ALA A 26 -14.31 0.91 4.54
C ALA A 26 -15.63 1.57 4.07
N TRP A 27 -16.39 2.18 4.98
CA TRP A 27 -17.62 2.88 4.61
C TRP A 27 -17.37 3.92 3.51
N ASP A 28 -16.45 4.87 3.73
CA ASP A 28 -16.16 5.94 2.78
C ASP A 28 -15.66 5.41 1.42
N LEU A 29 -14.78 4.40 1.40
CA LEU A 29 -14.29 3.77 0.15
C LEU A 29 -15.40 3.08 -0.63
N PHE A 30 -16.35 2.43 0.04
CA PHE A 30 -17.41 1.67 -0.63
C PHE A 30 -18.65 2.50 -0.95
N THR A 31 -18.81 3.70 -0.36
CA THR A 31 -19.96 4.59 -0.62
C THR A 31 -19.62 5.85 -1.41
N SER A 32 -18.42 6.41 -1.21
CA SER A 32 -18.12 7.79 -1.62
C SER A 32 -16.87 7.90 -2.47
N THR A 33 -15.76 7.27 -2.06
CA THR A 33 -14.47 7.42 -2.76
C THR A 33 -14.35 6.45 -3.96
N PRO A 34 -14.16 6.95 -5.19
CA PRO A 34 -14.19 6.18 -6.44
C PRO A 34 -12.81 5.57 -6.78
N GLU A 35 -12.18 4.96 -5.78
CA GLU A 35 -10.88 4.29 -5.91
C GLU A 35 -11.03 2.91 -6.56
N MET A 36 -9.96 2.37 -7.15
CA MET A 36 -9.99 1.03 -7.77
C MET A 36 -10.30 -0.07 -6.74
N LYS A 37 -11.14 -1.06 -7.09
CA LYS A 37 -11.56 -2.15 -6.17
C LYS A 37 -10.45 -2.77 -5.34
N VAL A 38 -9.35 -3.18 -5.99
CA VAL A 38 -8.20 -3.80 -5.30
C VAL A 38 -7.57 -2.82 -4.30
N MET A 39 -7.46 -1.55 -4.67
CA MET A 39 -6.97 -0.49 -3.77
C MET A 39 -7.93 -0.20 -2.62
N LYS A 40 -9.25 -0.38 -2.78
CA LYS A 40 -10.20 -0.29 -1.67
C LYS A 40 -9.86 -1.32 -0.58
N TYR A 41 -9.62 -2.57 -0.98
CA TYR A 41 -9.18 -3.60 -0.04
C TYR A 41 -7.79 -3.30 0.54
N GLY A 42 -6.86 -2.79 -0.28
CA GLY A 42 -5.54 -2.37 0.19
C GLY A 42 -5.61 -1.33 1.30
N TRP A 43 -6.43 -0.29 1.13
CA TRP A 43 -6.65 0.74 2.16
C TRP A 43 -7.28 0.19 3.43
N VAL A 44 -8.27 -0.70 3.31
CA VAL A 44 -8.89 -1.36 4.47
C VAL A 44 -7.87 -2.19 5.25
N LEU A 45 -7.06 -2.99 4.56
CA LEU A 45 -6.02 -3.82 5.18
C LEU A 45 -4.92 -2.98 5.83
N VAL A 46 -4.39 -1.97 5.14
CA VAL A 46 -3.37 -1.11 5.74
C VAL A 46 -3.92 -0.34 6.93
N THR A 47 -5.17 0.14 6.87
CA THR A 47 -5.81 0.78 8.03
C THR A 47 -5.99 -0.21 9.18
N LEU A 48 -6.27 -1.48 8.90
CA LEU A 48 -6.32 -2.52 9.92
C LEU A 48 -4.96 -2.73 10.59
N TYR A 49 -3.86 -2.64 9.85
CA TYR A 49 -2.51 -2.78 10.40
C TYR A 49 -2.02 -1.53 11.13
N THR A 50 -2.37 -0.34 10.64
CA THR A 50 -1.78 0.93 11.07
C THR A 50 -2.72 1.78 11.93
N GLY A 51 -3.97 1.34 12.08
CA GLY A 51 -4.98 1.95 12.93
C GLY A 51 -5.30 3.41 12.55
N PRO A 52 -5.42 4.32 13.53
CA PRO A 52 -5.79 5.71 13.27
C PRO A 52 -4.77 6.47 12.41
N VAL A 53 -3.51 6.03 12.38
CA VAL A 53 -2.50 6.62 11.47
C VAL A 53 -2.86 6.33 10.01
N GLY A 54 -3.30 5.12 9.70
CA GLY A 54 -3.78 4.75 8.37
C GLY A 54 -4.98 5.59 7.94
N LEU A 55 -5.94 5.83 8.85
CA LEU A 55 -7.07 6.74 8.61
C LEU A 55 -6.61 8.16 8.29
N LEU A 56 -5.66 8.72 9.05
CA LEU A 56 -5.16 10.07 8.79
C LEU A 56 -4.50 10.15 7.41
N ILE A 57 -3.67 9.16 7.06
CA ILE A 57 -3.04 9.09 5.75
C ILE A 57 -4.12 8.98 4.65
N TYR A 58 -5.11 8.11 4.82
CA TYR A 58 -6.25 7.97 3.91
C TYR A 58 -6.97 9.30 3.68
N TRP A 59 -7.29 10.01 4.76
CA TRP A 59 -8.02 11.27 4.72
C TRP A 59 -7.31 12.33 3.89
N PHE A 60 -5.98 12.45 4.03
CA PHE A 60 -5.21 13.49 3.35
C PHE A 60 -4.71 13.09 1.95
N SER A 61 -4.70 11.81 1.62
CA SER A 61 -4.10 11.32 0.37
C SER A 61 -5.08 10.69 -0.62
N CYS A 62 -6.18 10.09 -0.16
CA CYS A 62 -7.08 9.29 -0.99
C CYS A 62 -8.56 9.64 -0.85
N ARG A 63 -9.03 10.11 0.31
CA ARG A 63 -10.46 10.42 0.48
C ARG A 63 -10.91 11.49 -0.52
N GLU A 64 -12.00 11.22 -1.26
CA GLU A 64 -12.57 12.21 -2.19
C GLU A 64 -13.11 13.42 -1.40
N PRO A 65 -12.55 14.64 -1.57
CA PRO A 65 -13.00 15.80 -0.79
C PRO A 65 -14.40 16.29 -1.18
N ALA A 66 -14.71 16.24 -2.47
CA ALA A 66 -16.00 16.60 -3.05
C ALA A 66 -16.29 15.72 -4.28
N PRO A 67 -17.57 15.44 -4.60
CA PRO A 67 -17.92 14.58 -5.73
C PRO A 67 -17.28 15.06 -7.05
N GLY A 68 -16.57 14.16 -7.72
CA GLY A 68 -15.91 14.44 -9.00
C GLY A 68 -14.51 15.05 -8.89
N THR A 69 -13.92 15.10 -7.69
CA THR A 69 -12.60 15.73 -7.47
C THR A 69 -11.48 14.77 -7.12
N HIS A 70 -11.78 13.47 -6.94
CA HIS A 70 -10.81 12.43 -6.55
C HIS A 70 -9.55 12.43 -7.41
N GLU A 71 -9.71 12.48 -8.73
CA GLU A 71 -8.62 12.41 -9.71
C GLU A 71 -7.61 13.55 -9.53
N GLN A 72 -8.12 14.78 -9.43
CA GLN A 72 -7.29 15.96 -9.18
C GLN A 72 -6.68 15.91 -7.78
N PHE A 73 -7.44 15.40 -6.81
CA PHE A 73 -6.99 15.28 -5.43
C PHE A 73 -5.82 14.32 -5.30
N VAL A 74 -5.82 13.17 -5.97
CA VAL A 74 -4.75 12.16 -5.90
C VAL A 74 -3.58 12.40 -6.85
N ALA A 75 -3.71 13.31 -7.82
CA ALA A 75 -2.67 13.61 -8.82
C ALA A 75 -1.28 14.00 -8.27
N PRO A 76 -1.13 14.72 -7.13
CA PRO A 76 0.19 15.06 -6.59
C PRO A 76 1.08 13.84 -6.36
N MET A 77 2.35 13.93 -6.76
CA MET A 77 3.31 12.81 -6.73
C MET A 77 3.46 12.15 -5.34
N TRP A 78 3.40 12.92 -4.27
CA TRP A 78 3.49 12.36 -2.92
C TRP A 78 2.28 11.48 -2.57
N LYS A 79 1.08 11.81 -3.08
CA LYS A 79 -0.12 10.98 -2.91
C LYS A 79 -0.05 9.74 -3.77
N GLN A 80 0.42 9.87 -5.02
CA GLN A 80 0.69 8.72 -5.88
C GLN A 80 1.69 7.75 -5.23
N ALA A 81 2.75 8.27 -4.60
CA ALA A 81 3.69 7.48 -3.83
C ALA A 81 3.06 6.83 -2.58
N VAL A 82 2.18 7.55 -1.87
CA VAL A 82 1.39 6.96 -0.77
C VAL A 82 0.58 5.79 -1.29
N GLY A 83 -0.18 5.95 -2.38
CA GLY A 83 -0.92 4.86 -3.01
C GLY A 83 -0.08 3.62 -3.28
N SER A 84 1.09 3.81 -3.89
CA SER A 84 2.04 2.73 -4.18
C SER A 84 2.56 2.05 -2.90
N THR A 85 2.80 2.84 -1.86
CA THR A 85 3.26 2.36 -0.54
C THR A 85 2.17 1.58 0.18
N ILE A 86 0.93 2.06 0.17
CA ILE A 86 -0.24 1.38 0.74
C ILE A 86 -0.46 0.05 0.03
N HIS A 87 -0.33 0.03 -1.28
CA HIS A 87 -0.46 -1.19 -2.07
C HIS A 87 0.59 -2.24 -1.71
N CYS A 88 1.85 -1.83 -1.61
CA CYS A 88 2.95 -2.67 -1.13
C CYS A 88 2.68 -3.18 0.30
N ALA A 89 2.39 -2.28 1.22
CA ALA A 89 2.16 -2.63 2.62
C ALA A 89 0.95 -3.56 2.80
N ALA A 90 -0.10 -3.39 2.01
CA ALA A 90 -1.26 -4.28 2.05
C ALA A 90 -0.85 -5.72 1.75
N GLY A 91 -0.09 -5.96 0.69
CA GLY A 91 0.36 -7.31 0.34
C GLY A 91 1.45 -7.84 1.26
N ASP A 92 2.56 -7.10 1.38
CA ASP A 92 3.75 -7.54 2.11
C ASP A 92 3.44 -7.77 3.59
N ALA A 93 2.76 -6.84 4.27
CA ALA A 93 2.42 -7.01 5.68
C ALA A 93 1.39 -8.13 5.89
N THR A 94 0.43 -8.34 4.98
CA THR A 94 -0.48 -9.49 5.08
C THR A 94 0.31 -10.80 5.06
N GLY A 95 1.20 -10.97 4.09
CA GLY A 95 2.00 -12.19 3.94
C GLY A 95 2.90 -12.43 5.15
N ILE A 96 3.56 -11.38 5.66
CA ILE A 96 4.38 -11.43 6.87
C ILE A 96 3.55 -11.83 8.09
N ILE A 97 2.41 -11.14 8.35
CA ILE A 97 1.57 -11.40 9.53
C ILE A 97 0.99 -12.82 9.51
N VAL A 98 0.50 -13.26 8.36
CA VAL A 98 -0.04 -14.62 8.21
C VAL A 98 1.05 -15.66 8.40
N ALA A 99 2.24 -15.44 7.81
CA ALA A 99 3.37 -16.34 8.00
C ALA A 99 3.78 -16.41 9.47
N ALA A 100 4.01 -15.27 10.12
CA ALA A 100 4.39 -15.17 11.54
C ALA A 100 3.39 -15.88 12.47
N ALA A 101 2.09 -15.79 12.17
CA ALA A 101 1.07 -16.51 12.94
C ALA A 101 1.17 -18.04 12.77
N ILE A 102 1.45 -18.52 11.55
CA ILE A 102 1.60 -19.94 11.23
C ILE A 102 2.90 -20.50 11.80
N THR A 103 4.02 -19.85 11.56
CA THR A 103 5.35 -20.25 12.06
C THR A 103 5.43 -20.14 13.58
N GLY A 104 4.74 -19.14 14.16
CA GLY A 104 4.52 -18.99 15.59
C GLY A 104 3.82 -20.19 16.21
N TYR A 105 2.79 -20.72 15.54
CA TYR A 105 2.10 -21.95 15.94
C TYR A 105 3.02 -23.18 15.93
N PHE A 106 3.93 -23.27 14.96
CA PHE A 106 4.95 -24.33 14.89
C PHE A 106 6.16 -24.07 15.79
N ARG A 107 6.17 -22.97 16.55
CA ARG A 107 7.27 -22.55 17.43
C ARG A 107 8.62 -22.50 16.72
N LEU A 108 8.62 -22.01 15.48
CA LEU A 108 9.87 -21.81 14.76
C LEU A 108 10.74 -20.77 15.46
N ARG A 109 12.04 -20.89 15.27
CA ARG A 109 13.01 -19.93 15.81
C ARG A 109 12.97 -18.65 14.97
N MET A 110 12.99 -17.49 15.65
CA MET A 110 12.88 -16.16 15.05
C MET A 110 13.83 -15.95 13.85
N GLY A 111 15.08 -16.42 13.94
CA GLY A 111 16.04 -16.28 12.84
C GLY A 111 15.67 -17.03 11.54
N VAL A 112 14.91 -18.13 11.62
CA VAL A 112 14.35 -18.82 10.44
C VAL A 112 13.04 -18.17 10.02
N ASP A 113 12.23 -17.82 11.01
CA ASP A 113 10.90 -17.24 10.84
C ASP A 113 10.92 -16.00 9.94
N ILE A 114 11.81 -15.06 10.23
CA ILE A 114 12.02 -13.82 9.46
C ILE A 114 12.17 -14.05 7.96
N TRP A 115 12.86 -15.13 7.54
CA TRP A 115 13.06 -15.41 6.12
C TRP A 115 11.84 -16.08 5.48
N VAL A 116 11.09 -16.86 6.27
CA VAL A 116 9.79 -17.40 5.86
C VAL A 116 8.78 -16.26 5.70
N GLU A 117 8.71 -15.36 6.68
CA GLU A 117 7.91 -14.14 6.65
C GLU A 117 8.26 -13.25 5.46
N TYR A 118 9.55 -13.01 5.22
CA TYR A 118 10.00 -12.22 4.07
C TYR A 118 9.56 -12.85 2.74
N LEU A 119 9.74 -14.16 2.57
CA LEU A 119 9.33 -14.86 1.36
C LEU A 119 7.81 -14.82 1.19
N ALA A 120 7.06 -15.05 2.27
CA ALA A 120 5.60 -15.04 2.25
C ALA A 120 5.06 -13.63 1.94
N GLY A 121 5.62 -12.59 2.56
CA GLY A 121 5.33 -11.19 2.25
C GLY A 121 5.53 -10.89 0.78
N PHE A 122 6.74 -11.17 0.27
CA PHE A 122 7.07 -10.94 -1.13
C PHE A 122 6.15 -11.70 -2.11
N VAL A 123 5.87 -12.98 -1.84
CA VAL A 123 4.98 -13.79 -2.71
C VAL A 123 3.55 -13.25 -2.67
N PHE A 124 3.04 -12.90 -1.50
CA PHE A 124 1.68 -12.38 -1.37
C PHE A 124 1.55 -10.99 -2.01
N GLY A 125 2.52 -10.09 -1.77
CA GLY A 125 2.63 -8.79 -2.42
C GLY A 125 2.70 -8.89 -3.94
N LEU A 126 3.62 -9.70 -4.46
CA LEU A 126 3.81 -9.88 -5.89
C LEU A 126 2.60 -10.49 -6.60
N PHE A 127 2.11 -11.65 -6.12
CA PHE A 127 1.11 -12.43 -6.87
C PHE A 127 -0.32 -11.92 -6.69
N ILE A 128 -0.66 -11.40 -5.52
CA ILE A 128 -2.04 -11.00 -5.22
C ILE A 128 -2.21 -9.51 -5.40
N PHE A 129 -1.40 -8.68 -4.75
CA PHE A 129 -1.61 -7.24 -4.82
C PHE A 129 -1.08 -6.68 -6.13
N GLN A 130 0.20 -6.90 -6.41
CA GLN A 130 0.90 -6.23 -7.50
C GLN A 130 0.48 -6.75 -8.89
N ALA A 131 0.51 -8.07 -9.10
CA ALA A 131 0.19 -8.64 -10.41
C ALA A 131 -1.30 -8.53 -10.78
N LEU A 132 -2.24 -8.70 -9.82
CA LEU A 132 -3.66 -8.52 -10.13
C LEU A 132 -3.98 -7.05 -10.41
N PHE A 133 -3.40 -6.12 -9.66
CA PHE A 133 -3.61 -4.69 -9.91
C PHE A 133 -3.01 -4.25 -11.23
N MET A 134 -1.76 -4.63 -11.55
CA MET A 134 -1.16 -4.30 -12.85
C MET A 134 -1.93 -4.91 -14.02
N LYS A 135 -2.40 -6.16 -13.88
CA LYS A 135 -3.26 -6.80 -14.87
C LYS A 135 -4.53 -5.99 -15.11
N ASP A 136 -5.24 -5.65 -14.04
CA ASP A 136 -6.52 -4.95 -14.14
C ASP A 136 -6.31 -3.53 -14.67
N MET A 137 -5.30 -2.81 -14.18
CA MET A 137 -5.02 -1.42 -14.53
C MET A 137 -4.46 -1.27 -15.96
N MET A 138 -3.57 -2.15 -16.39
CA MET A 138 -2.86 -2.00 -17.68
C MET A 138 -3.38 -2.96 -18.77
N ARG A 139 -4.42 -3.75 -18.46
CA ARG A 139 -4.98 -4.80 -19.35
C ARG A 139 -3.93 -5.73 -19.98
N MET A 140 -2.88 -6.01 -19.24
CA MET A 140 -1.82 -6.91 -19.67
C MET A 140 -2.08 -8.35 -19.20
N SER A 141 -1.36 -9.31 -19.78
CA SER A 141 -1.42 -10.69 -19.28
C SER A 141 -0.87 -10.78 -17.85
N TYR A 142 -1.38 -11.70 -17.04
CA TYR A 142 -0.92 -11.89 -15.67
C TYR A 142 0.58 -12.21 -15.57
N GLY A 143 1.11 -12.99 -16.53
CA GLY A 143 2.54 -13.30 -16.60
C GLY A 143 3.40 -12.07 -16.94
N GLN A 144 2.91 -11.18 -17.79
CA GLN A 144 3.57 -9.90 -18.06
C GLN A 144 3.54 -8.99 -16.82
N ALA A 145 2.39 -8.89 -16.15
CA ALA A 145 2.25 -8.14 -14.90
C ALA A 145 3.25 -8.62 -13.85
N LEU A 146 3.39 -9.94 -13.64
CA LEU A 146 4.38 -10.51 -12.74
C LEU A 146 5.81 -10.12 -13.13
N ARG A 147 6.17 -10.24 -14.40
CA ARG A 147 7.54 -9.94 -14.87
C ARG A 147 7.89 -8.46 -14.70
N GLU A 148 6.96 -7.57 -15.02
CA GLU A 148 7.18 -6.13 -14.93
C GLU A 148 7.17 -5.63 -13.48
N SER A 149 6.37 -6.25 -12.62
CA SER A 149 6.28 -5.89 -11.20
C SER A 149 7.36 -6.50 -10.31
N PHE A 150 7.99 -7.60 -10.71
CA PHE A 150 8.93 -8.35 -9.87
C PHE A 150 10.02 -7.47 -9.24
N LEU A 151 10.77 -6.76 -10.07
CA LEU A 151 11.90 -5.96 -9.61
C LEU A 151 11.46 -4.76 -8.74
N PRO A 152 10.47 -3.94 -9.18
CA PRO A 152 9.93 -2.88 -8.33
C PRO A 152 9.36 -3.39 -7.00
N GLU A 153 8.70 -4.54 -7.00
CA GLU A 153 8.17 -5.14 -5.78
C GLU A 153 9.27 -5.60 -4.85
N TRP A 154 10.29 -6.27 -5.38
CA TRP A 154 11.41 -6.74 -4.58
C TRP A 154 12.19 -5.60 -3.92
N MET A 155 12.41 -4.48 -4.64
CA MET A 155 13.00 -3.27 -4.07
C MET A 155 12.14 -2.70 -2.94
N SER A 156 10.82 -2.68 -3.11
CA SER A 156 9.88 -2.17 -2.12
C SER A 156 9.82 -3.05 -0.87
N MET A 157 9.74 -4.36 -1.05
CA MET A 157 9.71 -5.36 0.01
C MET A 157 11.00 -5.33 0.86
N ASN A 158 12.16 -5.16 0.23
CA ASN A 158 13.43 -4.97 0.94
C ASN A 158 13.37 -3.79 1.91
N ALA A 159 12.82 -2.66 1.46
CA ALA A 159 12.68 -1.46 2.29
C ALA A 159 11.59 -1.62 3.37
N MET A 160 10.48 -2.29 3.04
CA MET A 160 9.42 -2.61 4.01
C MET A 160 9.98 -3.48 5.13
N MET A 161 10.64 -4.59 4.79
CA MET A 161 11.24 -5.50 5.76
C MET A 161 12.38 -4.86 6.55
N ALA A 162 13.16 -3.95 5.93
CA ALA A 162 14.19 -3.19 6.64
C ALA A 162 13.64 -2.39 7.83
N GLY A 163 12.38 -1.94 7.75
CA GLY A 163 11.68 -1.30 8.86
C GLY A 163 10.98 -2.30 9.79
N MET A 164 10.22 -3.24 9.24
CA MET A 164 9.42 -4.19 10.03
C MET A 164 10.30 -5.10 10.90
N LEU A 165 11.32 -5.71 10.32
CA LEU A 165 12.16 -6.73 10.95
C LEU A 165 12.78 -6.26 12.28
N PRO A 166 13.56 -5.16 12.33
CA PRO A 166 14.12 -4.71 13.60
C PRO A 166 13.05 -4.33 14.61
N THR A 167 11.94 -3.71 14.19
CA THR A 167 10.85 -3.36 15.10
C THR A 167 10.21 -4.61 15.72
N MET A 168 9.92 -5.64 14.93
CA MET A 168 9.36 -6.90 15.43
C MET A 168 10.31 -7.58 16.40
N VAL A 169 11.54 -7.85 15.95
CA VAL A 169 12.52 -8.61 16.75
C VAL A 169 12.82 -7.91 18.07
N ILE A 170 13.06 -6.60 18.05
CA ILE A 170 13.40 -5.83 19.26
C ILE A 170 12.24 -5.80 20.25
N LEU A 171 11.00 -5.62 19.78
CA LEU A 171 9.83 -5.58 20.68
C LEU A 171 9.47 -6.96 21.23
N MET A 172 9.49 -8.00 20.39
CA MET A 172 9.25 -9.38 20.83
C MET A 172 10.33 -9.87 21.81
N SER A 173 11.58 -9.42 21.65
CA SER A 173 12.68 -9.73 22.61
C SER A 173 12.46 -9.13 23.99
N ARG A 174 11.62 -8.10 24.11
CA ARG A 174 11.31 -7.47 25.39
C ARG A 174 10.04 -8.04 26.02
N ASP A 175 9.12 -8.53 25.21
CA ASP A 175 7.90 -9.19 25.66
C ASP A 175 7.58 -10.39 24.78
N MET A 176 7.98 -11.58 25.24
CA MET A 176 7.79 -12.85 24.52
C MET A 176 6.32 -13.18 24.28
N ARG A 177 5.38 -12.57 25.02
CA ARG A 177 3.94 -12.71 24.74
C ARG A 177 3.58 -12.15 23.37
N ALA A 178 4.38 -11.26 22.81
CA ALA A 178 4.17 -10.73 21.47
C ALA A 178 4.56 -11.72 20.36
N MET A 179 5.12 -12.90 20.67
CA MET A 179 5.42 -13.94 19.68
C MET A 179 4.26 -14.90 19.42
N GLU A 180 3.19 -14.81 20.22
CA GLU A 180 2.03 -15.69 20.10
C GLU A 180 0.86 -14.95 19.47
N ALA A 181 0.37 -15.41 18.32
CA ALA A 181 -0.74 -14.75 17.62
C ALA A 181 -2.06 -14.70 18.42
N THR A 182 -2.22 -15.55 19.44
CA THR A 182 -3.33 -15.54 20.40
C THR A 182 -3.25 -14.38 21.40
N SER A 183 -2.07 -13.79 21.56
CA SER A 183 -1.83 -12.66 22.45
C SER A 183 -2.15 -11.33 21.75
N PRO A 184 -2.83 -10.38 22.42
CA PRO A 184 -3.05 -9.06 21.86
C PRO A 184 -1.74 -8.29 21.64
N TRP A 185 -0.65 -8.66 22.33
CA TRP A 185 0.67 -8.04 22.16
C TRP A 185 1.31 -8.35 20.81
N PHE A 186 1.02 -9.52 20.23
CA PHE A 186 1.47 -9.85 18.86
C PHE A 186 0.94 -8.82 17.88
N TRP A 187 -0.38 -8.59 17.91
CA TRP A 187 -1.04 -7.64 17.01
C TRP A 187 -0.56 -6.19 17.19
N ALA A 188 -0.25 -5.78 18.42
CA ALA A 188 0.37 -4.46 18.64
C ALA A 188 1.78 -4.35 18.05
N VAL A 189 2.61 -5.38 18.22
CA VAL A 189 3.95 -5.39 17.62
C VAL A 189 3.88 -5.41 16.10
N MET A 190 2.98 -6.22 15.51
CA MET A 190 2.78 -6.24 14.06
C MET A 190 2.28 -4.89 13.54
N SER A 191 1.39 -4.21 14.30
CA SER A 191 0.92 -2.87 13.97
C SER A 191 2.06 -1.84 13.99
N ALA A 192 2.86 -1.83 15.05
CA ALA A 192 4.03 -0.95 15.17
C ALA A 192 5.08 -1.22 14.08
N ALA A 193 5.37 -2.50 13.81
CA ALA A 193 6.30 -2.89 12.76
C ALA A 193 5.82 -2.46 11.38
N THR A 194 4.53 -2.65 11.07
CA THR A 194 3.95 -2.23 9.79
C THR A 194 4.03 -0.72 9.62
N LEU A 195 3.76 0.07 10.67
CA LEU A 195 3.93 1.53 10.65
C LEU A 195 5.37 1.93 10.29
N VAL A 196 6.36 1.33 10.96
CA VAL A 196 7.77 1.61 10.67
C VAL A 196 8.13 1.15 9.25
N GLY A 197 7.70 -0.03 8.82
CA GLY A 197 7.91 -0.54 7.47
C GLY A 197 7.34 0.40 6.38
N VAL A 198 6.13 0.91 6.56
CA VAL A 198 5.51 1.90 5.65
C VAL A 198 6.36 3.16 5.55
N VAL A 199 6.85 3.68 6.68
CA VAL A 199 7.71 4.87 6.71
C VAL A 199 9.03 4.62 5.98
N VAL A 200 9.67 3.46 6.21
CA VAL A 200 10.95 3.12 5.58
C VAL A 200 10.81 2.83 4.08
N SER A 201 9.70 2.22 3.65
CA SER A 201 9.44 1.88 2.25
C SER A 201 8.91 3.05 1.41
N TYR A 202 8.30 4.07 2.01
CA TYR A 202 7.77 5.25 1.32
C TYR A 202 8.77 5.93 0.36
N PRO A 203 10.02 6.28 0.75
CA PRO A 203 10.96 6.95 -0.17
C PRO A 203 11.34 6.08 -1.38
N VAL A 204 11.40 4.76 -1.21
CA VAL A 204 11.67 3.82 -2.30
C VAL A 204 10.49 3.77 -3.25
N ASN A 205 9.26 3.65 -2.73
CA ASN A 205 8.03 3.70 -3.53
C ASN A 205 7.87 5.04 -4.25
N TYR A 206 8.18 6.16 -3.60
CA TYR A 206 8.21 7.48 -4.24
C TYR A 206 9.16 7.51 -5.44
N TRP A 207 10.37 6.95 -5.29
CA TRP A 207 11.31 6.84 -6.40
C TRP A 207 10.78 5.93 -7.52
N LEU A 208 10.19 4.78 -7.19
CA LEU A 208 9.62 3.85 -8.16
C LEU A 208 8.49 4.49 -8.97
N VAL A 209 7.57 5.21 -8.32
CA VAL A 209 6.46 5.91 -8.97
C VAL A 209 6.97 7.06 -9.83
N LYS A 210 7.87 7.90 -9.28
CA LYS A 210 8.46 9.04 -10.02
C LYS A 210 9.16 8.61 -11.31
N ASN A 211 9.72 7.40 -11.34
CA ASN A 211 10.42 6.86 -12.50
C ASN A 211 9.60 5.84 -13.29
N GLN A 212 8.27 5.77 -13.09
CA GLN A 212 7.37 4.90 -13.86
C GLN A 212 7.81 3.41 -13.81
N LEU A 213 8.25 2.95 -12.63
CA LEU A 213 8.53 1.55 -12.34
C LEU A 213 7.42 0.92 -11.48
N LYS A 214 6.70 1.72 -10.71
CA LYS A 214 5.43 1.37 -10.05
C LYS A 214 4.36 2.39 -10.42
N HIS A 215 3.11 1.98 -10.24
CA HIS A 215 1.94 2.84 -10.33
C HIS A 215 1.56 3.42 -8.96
N GLY A 216 0.86 4.54 -8.97
CA GLY A 216 0.22 5.13 -7.79
C GLY A 216 -1.29 4.84 -7.74
N MET A 217 -2.09 5.81 -7.26
CA MET A 217 -3.55 5.67 -7.13
C MET A 217 -4.26 5.91 -8.46
N GLY A 218 -5.31 5.13 -8.70
CA GLY A 218 -6.17 5.23 -9.88
C GLY A 218 -7.60 5.59 -9.50
N THR A 219 -8.51 5.57 -10.47
CA THR A 219 -9.94 5.73 -10.18
C THR A 219 -10.78 4.86 -11.09
N GLU A 220 -11.88 4.33 -10.56
CA GLU A 220 -12.85 3.60 -11.37
C GLU A 220 -13.53 4.48 -12.43
N ARG A 221 -13.55 5.81 -12.27
CA ARG A 221 -14.14 6.72 -13.27
C ARG A 221 -13.25 6.87 -14.49
N ALA A 222 -11.95 7.12 -14.28
CA ALA A 222 -11.00 7.28 -15.38
C ALA A 222 -10.55 5.94 -15.97
N LEU A 223 -10.63 4.83 -15.24
CA LEU A 223 -10.15 3.52 -15.69
C LEU A 223 -11.24 2.45 -15.78
N GLY A 224 -12.48 2.75 -15.45
CA GLY A 224 -13.53 1.73 -15.33
C GLY A 224 -13.27 0.74 -14.19
N LYS A 225 -14.12 -0.28 -14.06
CA LYS A 225 -13.99 -1.36 -13.05
C LYS A 225 -12.78 -2.29 -13.29
N GLY A 226 -11.95 -1.99 -14.30
CA GLY A 226 -10.86 -2.85 -14.81
C GLY A 226 -9.91 -2.11 -15.76
N GLY A 227 -9.49 -0.90 -15.41
CA GLY A 227 -8.25 -0.28 -15.90
C GLY A 227 -8.19 0.52 -17.20
N ALA A 228 -9.18 0.57 -18.09
CA ALA A 228 -9.07 1.44 -19.27
C ALA A 228 -10.04 2.62 -19.24
N SER A 229 -9.55 3.75 -19.76
CA SER A 229 -10.35 4.91 -20.09
C SER A 229 -11.60 4.50 -20.85
N ARG A 230 -12.74 4.87 -20.28
CA ARG A 230 -13.97 4.94 -21.06
C ARG A 230 -13.74 6.09 -22.04
N GLU A 231 -13.35 5.80 -23.27
CA GLU A 231 -13.57 6.74 -24.35
C GLU A 231 -15.07 7.03 -24.33
N GLU A 232 -15.45 8.24 -23.91
CA GLU A 232 -16.73 8.79 -24.27
C GLU A 232 -16.73 8.92 -25.79
N VAL A 233 -17.14 7.84 -26.46
CA VAL A 233 -17.65 7.91 -27.82
C VAL A 233 -18.96 8.69 -27.73
N SER A 234 -18.83 10.01 -27.63
CA SER A 234 -19.88 10.92 -28.10
C SER A 234 -20.03 10.63 -29.60
N PRO A 235 -21.20 10.15 -30.08
CA PRO A 235 -21.42 10.04 -31.51
C PRO A 235 -21.35 11.46 -32.08
N ALA A 236 -20.25 11.77 -32.76
CA ALA A 236 -20.11 13.00 -33.50
C ALA A 236 -21.24 13.05 -34.54
N ALA A 237 -22.14 14.02 -34.37
CA ALA A 237 -23.13 14.37 -35.37
C ALA A 237 -22.40 14.71 -36.69
N PRO A 238 -22.77 14.11 -37.84
CA PRO A 238 -22.17 14.50 -39.12
C PRO A 238 -22.52 15.95 -39.43
N ALA A 239 -21.50 16.80 -39.49
CA ALA A 239 -21.58 18.16 -40.00
C ALA A 239 -21.96 18.14 -41.49
N GLY A 240 -22.94 18.95 -41.87
CA GLY A 240 -23.51 19.01 -43.20
C GLY A 240 -22.63 19.68 -44.25
N HIS A 241 -22.85 19.29 -45.50
CA HIS A 241 -22.50 20.06 -46.69
C HIS A 241 -23.75 20.73 -47.28
N PRO A 242 -23.67 21.96 -47.82
CA PRO A 242 -24.84 22.70 -48.29
C PRO A 242 -25.16 22.34 -49.74
N MET A 243 -26.44 22.16 -50.06
CA MET A 243 -26.96 22.31 -51.42
C MET A 243 -28.33 23.00 -51.37
N ALA A 244 -28.51 23.96 -52.29
CA ALA A 244 -29.64 24.86 -52.41
C ALA A 244 -30.90 24.17 -52.97
N GLY A 245 -32.09 24.61 -52.53
CA GLY A 245 -33.36 24.26 -53.16
C GLY A 245 -34.62 24.50 -52.32
N MET A 246 -35.21 25.70 -52.49
CA MET A 246 -36.65 26.05 -52.51
C MET A 246 -37.66 25.71 -51.36
N HIS A 247 -38.27 26.80 -50.84
CA HIS A 247 -39.64 27.07 -50.33
C HIS A 247 -40.39 26.12 -49.35
N HIS A 248 -40.69 26.61 -48.14
CA HIS A 248 -42.02 27.10 -47.69
C HIS A 248 -42.00 27.60 -46.22
N ALA A 249 -43.04 28.34 -45.81
CA ALA A 249 -43.05 29.35 -44.75
C ALA A 249 -43.61 28.91 -43.38
N ALA A 250 -43.03 29.48 -42.29
CA ALA A 250 -43.58 29.99 -41.00
C ALA A 250 -44.36 29.07 -40.01
N PRO A 251 -44.53 29.44 -38.69
CA PRO A 251 -43.81 30.37 -37.79
C PRO A 251 -43.42 29.78 -36.39
N ALA A 252 -42.93 30.66 -35.51
CA ALA A 252 -42.15 30.50 -34.26
C ALA A 252 -42.86 30.01 -32.97
N VAL A 253 -42.07 29.52 -31.99
CA VAL A 253 -42.21 29.72 -30.52
C VAL A 253 -40.82 29.63 -29.82
N PRO A 254 -40.46 30.47 -28.83
CA PRO A 254 -39.13 30.49 -28.20
C PRO A 254 -39.08 29.72 -26.85
N ALA A 255 -37.93 29.12 -26.50
CA ALA A 255 -37.70 28.63 -25.14
C ALA A 255 -36.21 28.71 -24.73
N ALA A 256 -35.97 29.64 -23.80
CA ALA A 256 -35.10 29.56 -22.63
C ALA A 256 -33.62 29.15 -22.77
N SER A 257 -32.77 30.16 -22.53
CA SER A 257 -31.41 30.06 -22.02
C SER A 257 -31.31 29.18 -20.79
N LEU A 258 -30.47 28.13 -20.84
CA LEU A 258 -30.01 27.41 -19.66
C LEU A 258 -28.48 27.34 -19.66
N HIS A 259 -27.94 27.72 -18.51
CA HIS A 259 -26.54 27.88 -18.17
C HIS A 259 -25.62 26.74 -18.68
N ALA A 260 -24.56 27.15 -19.37
CA ALA A 260 -23.36 26.35 -19.58
C ALA A 260 -22.66 26.11 -18.22
N GLY A 261 -22.91 24.96 -17.61
CA GLY A 261 -22.05 24.41 -16.57
C GLY A 261 -20.83 23.77 -17.25
N HIS A 262 -19.66 24.38 -17.06
CA HIS A 262 -18.38 23.81 -17.50
C HIS A 262 -18.11 22.49 -16.77
N THR A 263 -18.48 21.37 -17.37
CA THR A 263 -17.92 20.06 -17.03
C THR A 263 -16.50 20.01 -17.57
N MET A 264 -15.52 20.37 -16.74
CA MET A 264 -14.12 20.07 -17.00
C MET A 264 -13.91 18.58 -16.74
N ALA A 265 -14.28 17.74 -17.72
CA ALA A 265 -13.85 16.35 -17.74
C ALA A 265 -12.33 16.35 -17.95
N ALA A 266 -11.57 16.21 -16.87
CA ALA A 266 -10.13 15.98 -16.96
C ALA A 266 -9.92 14.67 -17.72
N SER A 267 -9.40 14.78 -18.94
CA SER A 267 -9.10 13.61 -19.76
C SER A 267 -8.06 12.74 -19.05
N ALA A 268 -8.20 11.41 -19.11
CA ALA A 268 -7.29 10.46 -18.48
C ALA A 268 -5.82 10.60 -18.92
N HIS A 269 -5.59 11.35 -20.01
CA HIS A 269 -4.26 11.71 -20.52
C HIS A 269 -3.47 12.66 -19.59
N ASP A 270 -4.14 13.40 -18.69
CA ASP A 270 -3.50 14.43 -17.85
C ASP A 270 -3.20 13.98 -16.41
N MET A 271 -3.28 12.67 -16.12
CA MET A 271 -2.97 12.14 -14.78
C MET A 271 -1.47 11.75 -14.67
N PRO A 272 -0.61 12.60 -14.06
CA PRO A 272 0.79 12.26 -13.84
C PRO A 272 0.91 11.03 -12.90
N GLY A 273 1.55 9.97 -13.39
CA GLY A 273 1.75 8.71 -12.64
C GLY A 273 0.98 7.50 -13.18
N MET A 274 0.06 7.69 -14.14
CA MET A 274 -0.72 6.61 -14.76
C MET A 274 -0.25 6.22 -16.16
N ALA A 275 0.39 7.13 -16.89
CA ALA A 275 0.98 6.83 -18.20
C ALA A 275 2.32 6.09 -18.04
N MET A 276 2.29 4.75 -18.12
CA MET A 276 3.51 3.92 -18.23
C MET A 276 3.96 3.75 -19.70
N GLY A 277 3.22 4.31 -20.66
CA GLY A 277 3.37 4.12 -22.12
C GLY A 277 4.36 5.03 -22.86
N GLY A 278 5.24 5.76 -22.17
CA GLY A 278 6.20 6.69 -22.79
C GLY A 278 7.47 6.85 -21.97
N GLY A 279 7.94 5.73 -21.41
CA GLY A 279 8.85 5.69 -20.27
C GLY A 279 10.13 6.52 -20.44
N ARG A 280 10.42 7.37 -19.45
CA ARG A 280 11.82 7.71 -19.14
C ARG A 280 12.55 6.39 -18.87
N HIS A 281 13.35 5.93 -19.84
CA HIS A 281 14.07 4.68 -19.73
C HIS A 281 15.10 4.78 -18.59
N VAL A 282 14.76 4.29 -17.40
CA VAL A 282 15.68 4.25 -16.27
C VAL A 282 16.82 3.32 -16.64
N SER A 283 18.05 3.83 -16.63
CA SER A 283 19.23 3.02 -16.96
C SER A 283 19.35 1.82 -16.01
N SER A 284 19.83 0.69 -16.54
CA SER A 284 20.07 -0.52 -15.74
C SER A 284 20.99 -0.25 -14.55
N GLY A 285 21.98 0.64 -14.71
CA GLY A 285 22.86 1.08 -13.63
C GLY A 285 22.10 1.76 -12.49
N ARG A 286 21.13 2.64 -12.81
CA ARG A 286 20.34 3.31 -11.76
C ARG A 286 19.42 2.34 -11.04
N LYS A 287 18.82 1.37 -11.76
CA LYS A 287 18.06 0.28 -11.14
C LYS A 287 18.95 -0.53 -10.20
N ALA A 288 20.14 -0.93 -10.65
CA ALA A 288 21.10 -1.69 -9.84
C ALA A 288 21.53 -0.93 -8.57
N VAL A 289 21.80 0.38 -8.68
CA VAL A 289 22.14 1.21 -7.51
C VAL A 289 21.02 1.22 -6.49
N VAL A 290 19.77 1.41 -6.91
CA VAL A 290 18.63 1.40 -5.99
C VAL A 290 18.40 0.01 -5.40
N THR A 291 18.55 -1.06 -6.19
CA THR A 291 18.50 -2.43 -5.67
C THR A 291 19.54 -2.64 -4.56
N VAL A 292 20.80 -2.30 -4.81
CA VAL A 292 21.87 -2.41 -3.80
C VAL A 292 21.56 -1.57 -2.57
N LEU A 293 21.04 -0.34 -2.74
CA LEU A 293 20.60 0.49 -1.63
C LEU A 293 19.54 -0.21 -0.78
N THR A 294 18.51 -0.79 -1.41
CA THR A 294 17.44 -1.49 -0.68
C THR A 294 17.94 -2.76 0.02
N LEU A 295 18.90 -3.47 -0.56
CA LEU A 295 19.56 -4.61 0.09
C LEU A 295 20.41 -4.17 1.28
N LEU A 296 21.11 -3.03 1.18
CA LEU A 296 21.84 -2.43 2.29
C LEU A 296 20.88 -2.00 3.41
N MET A 297 19.72 -1.42 3.08
CA MET A 297 18.68 -1.10 4.05
C MET A 297 18.23 -2.37 4.79
N LEU A 298 17.95 -3.46 4.06
CA LEU A 298 17.57 -4.74 4.65
C LEU A 298 18.67 -5.32 5.55
N ALA A 299 19.93 -5.27 5.10
CA ALA A 299 21.08 -5.72 5.87
C ALA A 299 21.27 -4.90 7.16
N VAL A 300 21.05 -3.58 7.10
CA VAL A 300 21.06 -2.71 8.29
C VAL A 300 19.91 -3.07 9.24
N GLY A 301 18.70 -3.28 8.72
CA GLY A 301 17.55 -3.71 9.52
C GLY A 301 17.81 -5.05 10.23
N TYR A 302 18.36 -6.02 9.51
CA TYR A 302 18.77 -7.31 10.08
C TYR A 302 19.87 -7.14 11.14
N TRP A 303 20.89 -6.31 10.86
CA TRP A 303 21.94 -6.02 11.84
C TRP A 303 21.37 -5.38 13.11
N LEU A 304 20.47 -4.40 13.00
CA LEU A 304 19.80 -3.79 14.15
C LEU A 304 19.03 -4.83 14.98
N ALA A 305 18.32 -5.74 14.31
CA ALA A 305 17.61 -6.83 14.96
C ALA A 305 18.55 -7.77 15.73
N THR A 306 19.70 -8.14 15.14
CA THR A 306 20.71 -8.97 15.82
C THR A 306 21.40 -8.25 16.97
N ARG A 307 21.54 -6.92 16.88
CA ARG A 307 22.29 -6.13 17.85
C ARG A 307 21.46 -5.79 19.09
N TYR A 308 20.17 -5.53 18.89
CA TYR A 308 19.27 -5.00 19.92
C TYR A 308 18.09 -5.91 20.26
N GLY A 309 17.96 -7.06 19.59
CA GLY A 309 17.01 -8.10 19.93
C GLY A 309 17.68 -9.48 19.86
N ASP A 310 16.87 -10.53 19.76
CA ASP A 310 17.32 -11.91 19.88
C ASP A 310 16.72 -12.81 18.77
N LEU A 311 17.57 -13.29 17.85
CA LEU A 311 17.15 -14.20 16.79
C LEU A 311 17.03 -15.67 17.23
N SER A 312 17.36 -15.98 18.48
CA SER A 312 17.21 -17.31 19.07
C SER A 312 15.84 -17.56 19.69
N MET A 313 15.06 -16.50 19.90
CA MET A 313 13.71 -16.55 20.46
C MET A 313 12.80 -17.58 19.79
N ARG A 314 11.96 -18.21 20.62
CA ARG A 314 10.92 -19.14 20.21
C ARG A 314 9.60 -18.84 20.94
N PRO A 315 8.45 -18.93 20.25
CA PRO A 315 7.14 -18.79 20.90
C PRO A 315 6.95 -19.85 22.01
N GLY A 316 6.54 -19.41 23.19
CA GLY A 316 6.27 -20.27 24.35
C GLY A 316 7.49 -20.70 25.18
N GLU A 317 8.72 -20.32 24.82
CA GLU A 317 9.90 -20.55 25.67
C GLU A 317 10.16 -19.35 26.60
N PRO A 318 10.38 -19.56 27.91
CA PRO A 318 10.75 -18.48 28.83
C PRO A 318 12.12 -17.88 28.49
N MET A 319 12.27 -16.56 28.62
CA MET A 319 13.54 -15.86 28.36
C MET A 319 14.73 -16.37 29.20
N MET A 320 14.47 -16.95 30.39
CA MET A 320 15.48 -17.48 31.31
C MET A 320 16.11 -18.80 30.85
N ASP A 321 15.45 -19.55 29.97
CA ASP A 321 15.89 -20.88 29.53
C ASP A 321 16.75 -20.83 28.25
N MET A 322 17.07 -19.63 27.75
CA MET A 322 17.81 -19.46 26.50
C MET A 322 19.31 -19.23 26.74
N PRO A 323 20.19 -20.15 26.29
CA PRO A 323 21.63 -20.02 26.49
C PRO A 323 22.21 -18.93 25.58
N GLY A 324 22.75 -17.86 26.16
CA GLY A 324 23.62 -16.91 25.42
C GLY A 324 23.56 -15.43 25.80
N MET A 325 22.75 -14.98 26.75
CA MET A 325 22.64 -13.55 27.05
C MET A 325 23.49 -13.13 28.26
N SER A 326 24.71 -12.66 28.00
CA SER A 326 25.37 -11.71 28.91
C SER A 326 24.75 -10.33 28.70
N MET A 327 23.83 -9.94 29.59
CA MET A 327 23.20 -8.62 29.58
C MET A 327 24.26 -7.52 29.83
N PRO A 328 24.41 -6.50 28.96
CA PRO A 328 25.20 -5.32 29.30
C PRO A 328 24.39 -4.48 30.28
N GLY A 329 24.73 -4.57 31.57
CA GLY A 329 24.07 -3.78 32.62
C GLY A 329 24.15 -4.37 34.03
N HIS A 330 24.52 -5.63 34.21
CA HIS A 330 24.87 -6.17 35.52
C HIS A 330 26.37 -6.03 35.77
N GLN A 331 26.80 -4.84 36.20
CA GLN A 331 27.90 -4.78 37.15
C GLN A 331 27.29 -4.78 38.56
N MET A 332 27.96 -5.53 39.45
CA MET A 332 27.54 -5.96 40.79
C MET A 332 26.94 -4.86 41.67
#